data_AF-A0A7S2PMK4-F1
#
_entry.id   AF-A0A7S2PMK4-F1
#
_cell.length_a   1.000
_cell.length_b   1.000
_cell.length_c   1.000
_cell.angle_alpha   90.00
_cell.angle_beta   90.00
_cell.angle_gamma   90.00
#
_symmetry.space_group_name_H-M   'P 1'
#
loop_
_entity.id
_entity.type
_entity.pdbx_description
1 polymer ?
#
loop_
_entity_poly.entity_id
_entity_poly.type
_entity_poly.pdbx_seq_one_letter_code
_entity_poly.pdbx_strand_id
1 'polypeptide(L)'
;MDVTTKPVQVEVHAPICAAAAEMLTPDALRFLGFLCSKFEDRRRALLNARAARSLEFDSGNVPSFPDVNYRDRPDWRCAPPPSDLQDRRVEITGPVDRKMVINGLNSGANVYMADFEDSSSPTWSNLTEGQRNLCDAVKGTITYRNPVNGKVYAPRSDGKLATLMVRPRGWHLDEAHVTINGKVASASLFDFGMFFFHNVHRLIQKGTRPYFYLPKLEGYLEARLWNDVFLAAQSYLGVPSGTIRA
;
A
#
# COMPACT_ATOMS: atom_id res chain seq x y z
N MET A 1 -4.28 1.23 37.00
CA MET A 1 -3.32 0.11 36.95
C MET A 1 -2.57 0.25 35.66
N ASP A 2 -1.31 0.65 35.78
CA ASP A 2 -0.45 1.08 34.70
C ASP A 2 0.04 -0.16 33.94
N VAL A 3 -0.63 -0.51 32.84
CA VAL A 3 -0.09 -1.49 31.90
C VAL A 3 1.02 -0.75 31.16
N THR A 4 2.24 -0.88 31.66
CA THR A 4 3.44 -0.49 30.92
C THR A 4 3.50 -1.32 29.65
N THR A 5 2.82 -0.84 28.60
CA THR A 5 2.93 -1.40 27.26
C THR A 5 4.39 -1.26 26.87
N LYS A 6 5.10 -2.39 26.82
CA LYS A 6 6.48 -2.43 26.34
C LYS A 6 6.53 -1.68 25.00
N PRO A 7 7.52 -0.79 24.80
CA PRO A 7 7.65 -0.08 23.54
C PRO A 7 7.80 -1.09 22.40
N VAL A 8 7.09 -0.87 21.29
CA VAL A 8 7.22 -1.71 20.11
C VAL A 8 8.63 -1.57 19.55
N GLN A 9 9.36 -2.68 19.49
CA GLN A 9 10.71 -2.74 18.97
C GLN A 9 10.67 -2.99 17.47
N VAL A 10 11.28 -2.10 16.70
CA VAL A 10 11.38 -2.21 15.23
C VAL A 10 12.86 -2.28 14.87
N GLU A 11 13.23 -3.33 14.15
CA GLU A 11 14.61 -3.56 13.71
C GLU A 11 14.64 -3.72 12.19
N VAL A 12 15.62 -3.07 11.57
CA VAL A 12 15.89 -3.16 10.14
C VAL A 12 17.21 -3.90 9.97
N HIS A 13 17.16 -5.06 9.33
CA HIS A 13 18.29 -5.97 9.15
C HIS A 13 19.05 -5.74 7.85
N ALA A 14 18.47 -4.96 6.93
CA ALA A 14 19.09 -4.63 5.65
C ALA A 14 20.07 -3.46 5.76
N PRO A 15 21.02 -3.35 4.80
CA PRO A 15 21.88 -2.17 4.69
C PRO A 15 21.07 -0.88 4.56
N ILE A 16 21.48 0.16 5.29
CA ILE A 16 20.93 1.51 5.15
C ILE A 16 21.56 2.15 3.91
N CYS A 17 20.86 2.08 2.77
CA CYS A 17 21.15 2.92 1.61
C CYS A 17 20.51 4.31 1.78
N ALA A 18 20.81 5.24 0.86
CA ALA A 18 20.24 6.59 0.90
C ALA A 18 18.71 6.59 0.91
N ALA A 19 18.07 5.79 0.05
CA ALA A 19 16.61 5.67 0.04
C ALA A 19 16.05 5.08 1.34
N ALA A 20 16.72 4.06 1.89
CA ALA A 20 16.32 3.48 3.18
C ALA A 20 16.41 4.51 4.31
N ALA A 21 17.50 5.31 4.37
CA ALA A 21 17.66 6.36 5.38
C ALA A 21 16.56 7.44 5.29
N GLU A 22 16.16 7.83 4.07
CA GLU A 22 15.10 8.80 3.86
C GLU A 22 13.71 8.25 4.19
N MET A 23 13.44 6.99 3.83
CA MET A 23 12.10 6.40 3.97
C MET A 23 11.87 5.81 5.37
N LEU A 24 12.89 5.27 6.02
CA LEU A 24 12.80 4.58 7.30
C LEU A 24 13.17 5.51 8.46
N THR A 25 12.55 6.69 8.48
CA THR A 25 12.71 7.63 9.60
C THR A 25 12.20 7.01 10.90
N PRO A 26 12.66 7.48 12.08
CA PRO A 26 12.17 6.98 13.36
C PRO A 26 10.64 7.04 13.50
N ASP A 27 9.99 8.09 12.99
CA ASP A 27 8.52 8.21 13.01
C ASP A 27 7.84 7.23 12.06
N ALA A 28 8.38 7.03 10.85
CA ALA A 28 7.84 6.05 9.91
C ALA A 28 7.93 4.62 10.47
N LEU A 29 9.05 4.29 11.12
CA LEU A 29 9.24 2.99 11.79
C LEU A 29 8.32 2.84 13.01
N ARG A 30 8.10 3.90 13.81
CA ARG A 30 7.11 3.89 14.91
C ARG A 30 5.71 3.62 14.38
N PHE A 31 5.33 4.25 13.27
CA PHE A 31 4.04 4.03 12.64
C PHE A 31 3.89 2.60 12.10
N LEU A 32 4.91 2.07 11.42
CA LEU A 32 4.93 0.67 10.98
C LEU A 32 4.82 -0.30 12.16
N GLY A 33 5.58 -0.06 13.23
CA GLY A 33 5.52 -0.83 14.46
C GLY A 33 4.13 -0.85 15.07
N PHE A 34 3.45 0.30 15.11
CA PHE A 34 2.06 0.42 15.54
C PHE A 34 1.11 -0.44 14.69
N LEU A 35 1.19 -0.36 13.36
CA LEU A 35 0.34 -1.14 12.47
C LEU A 35 0.57 -2.65 12.65
N CYS A 36 1.83 -3.09 12.57
CA CYS A 36 2.17 -4.50 12.71
C CYS A 36 1.77 -5.06 14.08
N SER A 37 2.04 -4.33 15.17
CA SER A 37 1.66 -4.77 16.52
C SER A 37 0.15 -4.90 16.70
N LYS A 38 -0.65 -4.15 15.96
CA LYS A 38 -2.12 -4.18 16.05
C LYS A 38 -2.76 -5.24 15.16
N PHE A 39 -2.15 -5.58 14.02
CA PHE A 39 -2.84 -6.33 12.96
C PHE A 39 -2.16 -7.64 12.53
N GLU A 40 -0.91 -7.88 12.91
CA GLU A 40 -0.13 -9.03 12.45
C GLU A 40 -0.74 -10.37 12.89
N ASP A 41 -1.18 -10.49 14.14
CA ASP A 41 -1.79 -11.73 14.64
C ASP A 41 -3.09 -12.06 13.87
N ARG A 42 -3.87 -11.04 13.51
CA ARG A 42 -5.08 -11.23 12.69
C ARG A 42 -4.75 -11.58 11.24
N ARG A 43 -3.69 -10.99 10.65
CA ARG A 43 -3.20 -11.39 9.32
C ARG A 43 -2.84 -12.88 9.32
N ARG A 44 -2.05 -13.33 10.29
CA ARG A 44 -1.64 -14.74 10.43
C ARG A 44 -2.83 -15.67 10.62
N ALA A 45 -3.79 -15.30 11.45
CA ALA A 45 -5.01 -16.07 11.64
C ALA A 45 -5.81 -16.24 10.32
N LEU A 46 -5.87 -15.19 9.50
CA LEU A 46 -6.52 -15.25 8.19
C LEU A 46 -5.76 -16.14 7.19
N LEU A 47 -4.42 -16.08 7.16
CA LEU A 47 -3.61 -16.97 6.33
C LEU A 47 -3.76 -18.44 6.75
N ASN A 48 -3.81 -18.72 8.05
CA ASN A 48 -4.09 -20.06 8.55
C ASN A 48 -5.50 -20.52 8.15
N ALA A 49 -6.49 -19.62 8.16
CA ALA A 49 -7.84 -19.92 7.69
C ALA A 49 -7.90 -20.21 6.18
N ARG A 50 -7.03 -19.59 5.35
CA ARG A 50 -6.88 -19.96 3.94
C ARG A 50 -6.40 -21.40 3.80
N ALA A 51 -5.36 -21.78 4.55
CA ALA A 51 -4.82 -23.14 4.53
C ALA A 51 -5.87 -24.18 4.95
N ALA A 52 -6.64 -23.90 6.01
CA ALA A 52 -7.74 -24.76 6.44
C ALA A 52 -8.82 -24.91 5.35
N ARG A 53 -9.23 -23.80 4.73
CA ARG A 53 -10.22 -23.82 3.64
C ARG A 53 -9.71 -24.56 2.40
N SER A 54 -8.42 -24.46 2.09
CA SER A 54 -7.82 -25.24 0.99
C SER A 54 -8.01 -26.73 1.23
N LEU A 55 -7.75 -27.21 2.45
CA LEU A 55 -7.97 -28.62 2.80
C LEU A 55 -9.44 -29.04 2.69
N GLU A 56 -10.37 -28.15 3.06
CA GLU A 56 -11.80 -28.40 2.86
C GLU A 56 -12.14 -28.59 1.37
N PHE A 57 -11.58 -27.75 0.49
CA PHE A 57 -11.80 -27.88 -0.96
C PHE A 57 -11.12 -29.11 -1.56
N ASP A 58 -9.91 -29.44 -1.10
CA ASP A 58 -9.19 -30.65 -1.53
C ASP A 58 -9.96 -31.93 -1.15
N SER A 59 -10.77 -31.88 -0.09
CA SER A 59 -11.67 -32.97 0.32
C SER A 59 -12.96 -33.10 -0.52
N GLY A 60 -13.14 -32.24 -1.54
CA GLY A 60 -14.28 -32.27 -2.46
C GLY A 60 -15.40 -31.28 -2.14
N ASN A 61 -15.26 -30.46 -1.08
CA ASN A 61 -16.18 -29.34 -0.88
C ASN A 61 -15.96 -28.28 -1.95
N VAL A 62 -17.01 -27.55 -2.31
CA VAL A 62 -16.94 -26.45 -3.29
C VAL A 62 -17.29 -25.11 -2.63
N PRO A 63 -16.76 -23.98 -3.13
CA PRO A 63 -17.14 -22.67 -2.62
C PRO A 63 -18.65 -22.44 -2.72
N SER A 64 -19.23 -21.83 -1.68
CA SER A 64 -20.62 -21.43 -1.64
C SER A 64 -20.76 -19.95 -1.28
N PHE A 65 -21.87 -19.33 -1.67
CA PHE A 65 -22.18 -17.98 -1.23
C PHE A 65 -22.55 -17.99 0.25
N PRO A 66 -21.94 -17.14 1.10
CA PRO A 66 -22.31 -17.07 2.50
C PRO A 66 -23.77 -16.62 2.64
N ASP A 67 -24.45 -17.17 3.64
CA ASP A 67 -25.79 -16.74 4.03
C ASP A 67 -25.67 -15.48 4.90
N VAL A 68 -25.71 -14.30 4.26
CA VAL A 68 -25.47 -13.01 4.92
C VAL A 68 -26.48 -11.96 4.47
N ASN A 69 -27.05 -11.27 5.47
CA ASN A 69 -28.17 -10.31 5.38
C ASN A 69 -27.88 -9.00 4.63
N TYR A 70 -26.79 -8.87 3.84
CA TYR A 70 -26.57 -7.64 3.07
C TYR A 70 -27.45 -7.56 1.82
N ARG A 71 -27.93 -8.71 1.32
CA ARG A 71 -28.89 -8.76 0.20
C ARG A 71 -30.23 -8.10 0.55
N ASP A 72 -30.52 -7.93 1.84
CA ASP A 72 -31.74 -7.30 2.35
C ASP A 72 -31.60 -5.78 2.56
N ARG A 73 -30.49 -5.16 2.14
CA ARG A 73 -30.25 -3.71 2.25
C ARG A 73 -30.13 -3.05 0.88
N PRO A 74 -31.25 -2.89 0.14
CA PRO A 74 -31.23 -2.37 -1.23
C PRO A 74 -30.72 -0.92 -1.33
N ASP A 75 -30.70 -0.17 -0.23
CA ASP A 75 -30.25 1.23 -0.19
C ASP A 75 -28.76 1.38 0.14
N TRP A 76 -28.08 0.31 0.55
CA TRP A 76 -26.67 0.41 0.91
C TRP A 76 -25.80 0.62 -0.34
N ARG A 77 -24.90 1.60 -0.27
CA ARG A 77 -23.91 1.89 -1.31
C ARG A 77 -22.55 2.13 -0.65
N CYS A 78 -21.47 1.87 -1.40
CA CYS A 78 -20.15 2.34 -1.01
C CYS A 78 -20.09 3.88 -1.09
N ALA A 79 -19.09 4.46 -0.43
CA ALA A 79 -18.87 5.90 -0.53
C ALA A 79 -18.56 6.29 -2.00
N PRO A 80 -19.07 7.43 -2.49
CA PRO A 80 -18.85 7.83 -3.87
C PRO A 80 -17.34 8.01 -4.16
N PRO A 81 -16.90 7.69 -5.39
CA PRO A 81 -15.52 7.89 -5.79
C PRO A 81 -15.15 9.37 -5.75
N PRO A 82 -13.94 9.72 -5.29
CA PRO A 82 -13.40 11.08 -5.42
C PRO A 82 -13.39 11.54 -6.89
N SER A 83 -13.41 12.85 -7.12
CA SER A 83 -13.52 13.45 -8.46
C SER A 83 -12.43 12.99 -9.45
N ASP A 84 -11.21 12.77 -8.97
CA ASP A 84 -10.06 12.31 -9.75
C ASP A 84 -10.04 10.77 -9.99
N LEU A 85 -11.04 10.05 -9.49
CA LEU A 85 -11.30 8.63 -9.74
C LEU A 85 -12.69 8.36 -10.35
N GLN A 86 -13.44 9.39 -10.74
CA GLN A 86 -14.72 9.20 -11.44
C GLN A 86 -14.54 8.71 -12.88
N ASP A 87 -13.50 9.16 -13.56
CA ASP A 87 -13.12 8.68 -14.89
C ASP A 87 -11.83 7.86 -14.81
N ARG A 88 -11.99 6.53 -14.92
CA ARG A 88 -10.92 5.52 -14.87
C ARG A 88 -10.94 4.63 -16.12
N ARG A 89 -11.35 5.19 -17.27
CA ARG A 89 -11.54 4.40 -18.52
C ARG A 89 -10.29 3.64 -18.97
N VAL A 90 -9.10 4.17 -18.68
CA VAL A 90 -7.82 3.52 -18.96
C VAL A 90 -6.92 3.66 -17.74
N GLU A 91 -6.40 2.54 -17.27
CA GLU A 91 -5.38 2.48 -16.23
C GLU A 91 -4.14 1.79 -16.78
N ILE A 92 -2.96 2.35 -16.51
CA ILE A 92 -1.69 1.72 -16.83
C ILE A 92 -1.05 1.20 -15.54
N THR A 93 -0.44 0.03 -15.60
CA THR A 93 0.26 -0.59 -14.48
C THR A 93 1.76 -0.60 -14.74
N GLY A 94 2.56 -0.47 -13.69
CA GLY A 94 4.00 -0.59 -13.85
C GLY A 94 4.77 -0.61 -12.53
N PRO A 95 6.05 -1.00 -12.58
CA PRO A 95 6.88 -1.10 -11.40
C PRO A 95 7.21 0.27 -10.82
N VAL A 96 7.69 0.28 -9.58
CA VAL A 96 8.07 1.50 -8.85
C VAL A 96 9.45 2.06 -9.23
N ASP A 97 10.05 1.54 -10.31
CA ASP A 97 11.28 2.09 -10.90
C ASP A 97 11.11 3.55 -11.33
N ARG A 98 12.10 4.38 -11.01
CA ARG A 98 12.01 5.85 -11.16
C ARG A 98 11.60 6.31 -12.56
N LYS A 99 12.22 5.74 -13.60
CA LYS A 99 11.88 6.05 -14.99
C LYS A 99 10.46 5.58 -15.36
N MET A 100 10.06 4.40 -14.88
CA MET A 100 8.75 3.83 -15.18
C MET A 100 7.63 4.59 -14.49
N VAL A 101 7.84 5.05 -13.25
CA VAL A 101 6.91 5.95 -12.55
C VAL A 101 6.64 7.21 -13.37
N ILE A 102 7.69 7.88 -13.87
CA ILE A 102 7.54 9.08 -14.71
C ILE A 102 6.76 8.76 -15.99
N ASN A 103 7.09 7.66 -16.67
CA ASN A 103 6.41 7.27 -17.90
C ASN A 103 4.94 6.90 -17.67
N GLY A 104 4.63 6.18 -16.58
CA GLY A 104 3.27 5.82 -16.20
C GLY A 104 2.41 7.06 -15.96
N LEU A 105 2.93 8.02 -15.19
CA LEU A 105 2.26 9.30 -14.93
C LEU A 105 2.05 10.14 -16.21
N ASN A 106 3.00 10.09 -17.14
CA ASN A 106 2.96 10.84 -18.41
C ASN A 106 2.19 10.13 -19.54
N SER A 107 1.73 8.89 -19.32
CA SER A 107 1.22 7.99 -20.37
C SER A 107 -0.05 8.48 -21.09
N GLY A 108 -0.81 9.38 -20.47
CA GLY A 108 -2.15 9.76 -20.92
C GLY A 108 -3.27 8.86 -20.39
N ALA A 109 -2.94 7.81 -19.61
CA ALA A 109 -3.93 7.06 -18.86
C ALA A 109 -4.59 7.92 -17.77
N ASN A 110 -5.78 7.53 -17.33
CA ASN A 110 -6.48 8.18 -16.23
C ASN A 110 -5.81 7.89 -14.88
N VAL A 111 -5.33 6.65 -14.73
CA VAL A 111 -4.72 6.13 -13.51
C VAL A 111 -3.41 5.44 -13.85
N TYR A 112 -2.40 5.65 -13.00
CA TYR A 112 -1.19 4.86 -12.97
C TYR A 112 -1.16 4.05 -11.67
N MET A 113 -1.22 2.73 -11.78
CA MET A 113 -1.01 1.82 -10.66
C MET A 113 0.48 1.51 -10.53
N ALA A 114 1.13 2.17 -9.57
CA ALA A 114 2.49 1.89 -9.18
C ALA A 114 2.55 0.64 -8.30
N ASP A 115 3.37 -0.32 -8.72
CA ASP A 115 3.25 -1.69 -8.24
C ASP A 115 4.47 -2.14 -7.43
N PHE A 116 4.25 -2.50 -6.16
CA PHE A 116 5.23 -3.20 -5.33
C PHE A 116 5.06 -4.73 -5.38
N GLU A 117 4.09 -5.22 -6.13
CA GLU A 117 3.66 -6.62 -6.14
C GLU A 117 4.11 -7.34 -7.43
N ASP A 118 3.23 -7.97 -8.22
CA ASP A 118 3.62 -8.93 -9.26
C ASP A 118 4.57 -8.41 -10.35
N SER A 119 4.58 -7.10 -10.65
CA SER A 119 5.50 -6.54 -11.67
C SER A 119 6.84 -6.06 -11.10
N SER A 120 7.05 -6.17 -9.78
CA SER A 120 8.27 -5.72 -9.10
C SER A 120 8.91 -6.87 -8.31
N SER A 121 10.17 -7.18 -8.61
CA SER A 121 10.96 -8.05 -7.72
C SER A 121 11.17 -7.31 -6.39
N PRO A 122 10.76 -7.90 -5.24
CA PRO A 122 10.74 -7.21 -3.95
C PRO A 122 12.11 -7.22 -3.27
N THR A 123 13.16 -6.83 -4.00
CA THR A 123 14.48 -6.60 -3.41
C THR A 123 14.41 -5.39 -2.48
N TRP A 124 15.21 -5.39 -1.41
CA TRP A 124 15.26 -4.27 -0.47
C TRP A 124 15.48 -2.91 -1.16
N SER A 125 16.37 -2.88 -2.15
CA SER A 125 16.65 -1.68 -2.95
C SER A 125 15.41 -1.25 -3.72
N ASN A 126 14.72 -2.15 -4.42
CA ASN A 126 13.55 -1.80 -5.22
C ASN A 126 12.41 -1.24 -4.36
N LEU A 127 12.22 -1.80 -3.17
CA LEU A 127 11.17 -1.37 -2.25
C LEU A 127 11.47 0.02 -1.67
N THR A 128 12.67 0.22 -1.11
CA THR A 128 13.05 1.50 -0.50
C THR A 128 13.19 2.62 -1.55
N GLU A 129 13.80 2.33 -2.69
CA GLU A 129 13.86 3.25 -3.83
C GLU A 129 12.47 3.53 -4.40
N GLY A 130 11.61 2.51 -4.49
CA GLY A 130 10.24 2.65 -4.94
C GLY A 130 9.45 3.62 -4.08
N GLN A 131 9.52 3.47 -2.75
CA GLN A 131 8.90 4.41 -1.81
C GLN A 131 9.43 5.85 -2.00
N ARG A 132 10.75 6.01 -2.15
CA ARG A 132 11.36 7.32 -2.45
C ARG A 132 10.88 7.90 -3.78
N ASN A 133 10.79 7.09 -4.83
CA ASN A 133 10.30 7.50 -6.15
C ASN A 133 8.85 7.98 -6.06
N LEU A 134 7.99 7.27 -5.34
CA LEU A 134 6.59 7.69 -5.15
C LEU A 134 6.49 8.97 -4.31
N CYS A 135 7.31 9.13 -3.28
CA CYS A 135 7.40 10.39 -2.53
C CYS A 135 7.78 11.58 -3.42
N ASP A 136 8.77 11.40 -4.30
CA ASP A 136 9.17 12.43 -5.26
C ASP A 136 8.10 12.71 -6.30
N ALA A 137 7.38 11.67 -6.76
CA ALA A 137 6.26 11.82 -7.68
C ALA A 137 5.12 12.63 -7.04
N VAL A 138 4.77 12.31 -5.80
CA VAL A 138 3.76 13.05 -5.03
C VAL A 138 4.23 14.48 -4.73
N LYS A 139 5.52 14.72 -4.51
CA LYS A 139 6.09 16.09 -4.40
C LYS A 139 6.04 16.83 -5.74
N GLY A 140 6.15 16.13 -6.87
CA GLY A 140 6.28 16.70 -8.21
C GLY A 140 7.73 17.01 -8.59
N THR A 141 8.69 16.38 -7.88
CA THR A 141 10.13 16.62 -8.04
C THR A 141 10.86 15.42 -8.67
N ILE A 142 10.14 14.33 -8.97
CA ILE A 142 10.73 13.14 -9.58
C ILE A 142 11.34 13.48 -10.94
N THR A 143 12.61 13.16 -11.13
CA THR A 143 13.31 13.30 -12.41
C THR A 143 14.26 12.12 -12.60
N TYR A 144 14.54 11.76 -13.84
CA TYR A 144 15.47 10.70 -14.19
C TYR A 144 16.30 11.10 -15.40
N ARG A 145 17.62 10.96 -15.30
CA ARG A 145 18.54 11.09 -16.44
C ARG A 145 19.01 9.71 -16.85
N ASN A 146 18.75 9.33 -18.10
CA ASN A 146 19.23 8.08 -18.65
C ASN A 146 20.77 8.15 -18.75
N PRO A 147 21.51 7.22 -18.13
CA PRO A 147 22.97 7.27 -18.11
C PRO A 147 23.62 6.96 -19.46
N VAL A 148 22.90 6.27 -20.36
CA VAL A 148 23.43 5.85 -21.67
C VAL A 148 23.31 6.97 -22.70
N ASN A 149 22.14 7.60 -22.81
CA ASN A 149 21.87 8.60 -23.85
C ASN A 149 21.65 10.02 -23.33
N GLY A 150 21.78 10.25 -22.02
CA GLY A 150 21.65 11.56 -21.39
C GLY A 150 20.23 12.13 -21.36
N LYS A 151 19.23 11.46 -21.94
CA LYS A 151 17.83 11.94 -22.01
C LYS A 151 17.27 12.10 -20.60
N VAL A 152 16.68 13.26 -20.36
CA VAL A 152 16.01 13.60 -19.09
C VAL A 152 14.52 13.31 -19.21
N TYR A 153 13.97 12.71 -18.16
CA TYR A 153 12.57 12.42 -17.97
C TYR A 153 12.10 13.16 -16.72
N ALA A 154 10.97 13.83 -16.83
CA ALA A 154 10.31 14.54 -15.74
C ALA A 154 8.78 14.48 -15.98
N PRO A 155 7.96 14.70 -14.94
CA PRO A 155 6.53 14.92 -15.11
C PRO A 155 6.28 16.03 -16.14
N ARG A 156 5.37 15.77 -17.06
CA ARG A 156 4.96 16.76 -18.06
C ARG A 156 4.31 17.98 -17.37
N SER A 157 4.56 19.16 -17.91
CA SER A 157 3.93 20.41 -17.45
C SER A 157 2.68 20.77 -18.25
N ASP A 158 2.54 20.20 -19.44
CA ASP A 158 1.44 20.45 -20.36
C ASP A 158 0.33 19.41 -20.17
N GLY A 159 -0.65 19.66 -19.31
CA GLY A 159 -1.83 18.79 -19.15
C GLY A 159 -1.81 17.91 -17.91
N LYS A 160 -2.80 17.03 -17.80
CA LYS A 160 -3.07 16.25 -16.59
C LYS A 160 -2.21 14.98 -16.54
N LEU A 161 -1.52 14.77 -15.42
CA LEU A 161 -0.87 13.49 -15.08
C LEU A 161 -1.90 12.44 -14.69
N ALA A 162 -1.59 11.17 -14.92
CA ALA A 162 -2.40 10.07 -14.41
C ALA A 162 -2.51 10.13 -12.88
N THR A 163 -3.69 9.82 -12.34
CA THR A 163 -3.91 9.70 -10.89
C THR A 163 -3.09 8.51 -10.36
N LEU A 164 -2.28 8.72 -9.33
CA LEU A 164 -1.44 7.66 -8.75
C LEU A 164 -2.28 6.73 -7.85
N MET A 165 -2.23 5.43 -8.11
CA MET A 165 -2.68 4.38 -7.20
C MET A 165 -1.50 3.47 -6.85
N VAL A 166 -1.44 2.96 -5.61
CA VAL A 166 -0.33 2.11 -5.15
C VAL A 166 -0.83 0.70 -4.87
N ARG A 167 -0.19 -0.31 -5.47
CA ARG A 167 -0.45 -1.71 -5.17
C ARG A 167 0.61 -2.25 -4.20
N PRO A 168 0.30 -2.40 -2.90
CA PRO A 168 1.19 -3.07 -1.95
C PRO A 168 1.25 -4.58 -2.22
N ARG A 169 2.27 -5.25 -1.69
CA ARG A 169 2.35 -6.72 -1.69
C ARG A 169 1.15 -7.37 -0.98
N GLY A 170 0.73 -8.54 -1.44
CA GLY A 170 -0.40 -9.28 -0.87
C GLY A 170 -0.14 -9.87 0.53
N TRP A 171 -1.21 -10.24 1.24
CA TRP A 171 -1.14 -10.63 2.66
C TRP A 171 -0.21 -11.80 2.97
N HIS A 172 0.07 -12.66 2.00
CA HIS A 172 0.92 -13.84 2.14
C HIS A 172 2.43 -13.52 2.10
N LEU A 173 2.81 -12.29 1.71
CA LEU A 173 4.20 -11.88 1.63
C LEU A 173 4.67 -11.23 2.93
N ASP A 174 5.92 -11.51 3.26
CA ASP A 174 6.63 -10.98 4.42
C ASP A 174 7.75 -10.02 3.94
N GLU A 175 8.05 -9.01 4.75
CA GLU A 175 9.20 -8.13 4.56
C GLU A 175 10.36 -8.63 5.42
N ALA A 176 11.17 -9.52 4.86
CA ALA A 176 12.24 -10.24 5.58
C ALA A 176 13.30 -9.31 6.20
N HIS A 177 13.43 -8.08 5.72
CA HIS A 177 14.43 -7.13 6.21
C HIS A 177 13.98 -6.35 7.45
N VAL A 178 12.72 -6.50 7.88
CA VAL A 178 12.17 -5.75 9.02
C VAL A 178 11.53 -6.71 10.01
N THR A 179 11.88 -6.58 11.29
CA THR A 179 11.19 -7.30 12.37
C THR A 179 10.54 -6.35 13.36
N ILE A 180 9.37 -6.74 13.85
CA ILE A 180 8.58 -6.04 14.87
C ILE A 180 8.45 -6.97 16.07
N ASN A 181 9.02 -6.58 17.21
CA ASN A 181 9.13 -7.42 18.41
C ASN A 181 9.71 -8.82 18.09
N GLY A 182 10.76 -8.86 17.26
CA GLY A 182 11.44 -10.09 16.84
C GLY A 182 10.70 -10.95 15.80
N LYS A 183 9.51 -10.56 15.34
CA LYS A 183 8.77 -11.26 14.27
C LYS A 183 8.92 -10.52 12.94
N VAL A 184 9.11 -11.26 11.84
CA VAL A 184 9.15 -10.68 10.49
C VAL A 184 7.86 -9.90 10.19
N ALA A 185 8.01 -8.70 9.64
CA ALA A 185 6.90 -7.80 9.35
C ALA A 185 6.08 -8.26 8.13
N SER A 186 4.79 -7.89 8.11
CA SER A 186 3.97 -8.02 6.90
C SER A 186 4.45 -7.08 5.79
N ALA A 187 4.69 -7.62 4.60
CA ALA A 187 5.04 -6.83 3.42
C ALA A 187 3.92 -5.86 3.02
N SER A 188 2.66 -6.30 3.13
CA SER A 188 1.48 -5.46 2.86
C SER A 188 1.46 -4.22 3.75
N LEU A 189 1.71 -4.39 5.06
CA LEU A 189 1.73 -3.28 6.02
C LEU A 189 2.96 -2.39 5.82
N PHE A 190 4.10 -2.95 5.42
CA PHE A 190 5.28 -2.17 5.07
C PHE A 190 5.01 -1.25 3.87
N ASP A 191 4.54 -1.80 2.75
CA ASP A 191 4.33 -1.04 1.51
C ASP A 191 3.25 0.03 1.67
N PHE A 192 2.11 -0.34 2.26
CA PHE A 192 1.03 0.57 2.59
C PHE A 192 1.50 1.65 3.58
N GLY A 193 2.13 1.22 4.68
CA GLY A 193 2.50 2.08 5.79
C GLY A 193 3.49 3.15 5.36
N MET A 194 4.53 2.77 4.62
CA MET A 194 5.54 3.72 4.11
C MET A 194 4.92 4.73 3.16
N PHE A 195 4.14 4.27 2.16
CA PHE A 195 3.53 5.20 1.21
C PHE A 195 2.55 6.14 1.90
N PHE A 196 1.66 5.61 2.74
CA PHE A 196 0.66 6.41 3.44
C PHE A 196 1.29 7.45 4.35
N PHE A 197 2.26 7.04 5.18
CA PHE A 197 2.94 7.90 6.15
C PHE A 197 3.57 9.13 5.49
N HIS A 198 4.32 8.93 4.41
CA HIS A 198 5.06 10.00 3.77
C HIS A 198 4.19 10.92 2.90
N ASN A 199 3.05 10.43 2.40
CA ASN A 199 2.34 11.10 1.31
C ASN A 199 0.95 11.63 1.67
N VAL A 200 0.27 11.09 2.70
CA VAL A 200 -1.16 11.39 2.94
C VAL A 200 -1.45 12.88 3.04
N HIS A 201 -0.70 13.62 3.85
CA HIS A 201 -0.94 15.06 4.05
C HIS A 201 -0.73 15.86 2.77
N ARG A 202 0.27 15.51 1.97
CA ARG A 202 0.57 16.19 0.71
C ARG A 202 -0.46 15.87 -0.37
N LEU A 203 -0.92 14.62 -0.43
CA LEU A 203 -2.00 14.22 -1.33
C LEU A 203 -3.27 15.03 -1.04
N ILE A 204 -3.66 15.14 0.24
CA ILE A 204 -4.81 15.97 0.67
C ILE A 204 -4.61 17.44 0.29
N GLN A 205 -3.43 18.01 0.57
CA GLN A 205 -3.11 19.40 0.21
C GLN A 205 -3.20 19.66 -1.30
N LYS A 206 -2.89 18.66 -2.13
CA LYS A 206 -3.03 18.71 -3.59
C LYS A 206 -4.45 18.45 -4.10
N GLY A 207 -5.43 18.24 -3.21
CA GLY A 207 -6.81 17.95 -3.58
C GLY A 207 -7.05 16.53 -4.08
N THR A 208 -6.08 15.63 -3.89
CA THR A 208 -6.21 14.19 -4.18
C THR A 208 -6.17 13.40 -2.86
N ARG A 209 -6.09 12.07 -2.91
CA ARG A 209 -6.13 11.20 -1.73
C ARG A 209 -5.20 9.99 -1.90
N PRO A 210 -4.82 9.31 -0.80
CA PRO A 210 -4.06 8.06 -0.89
C PRO A 210 -4.95 6.93 -1.42
N TYR A 211 -4.58 6.42 -2.59
CA TYR A 211 -5.29 5.38 -3.31
C TYR A 211 -4.51 4.09 -3.37
N PHE A 212 -5.17 2.97 -3.06
CA PHE A 212 -4.55 1.65 -3.04
C PHE A 212 -5.26 0.66 -3.94
N TYR A 213 -4.51 -0.29 -4.47
CA TYR A 213 -5.03 -1.45 -5.20
C TYR A 213 -4.72 -2.69 -4.37
N LEU A 214 -5.72 -3.42 -3.86
CA LEU A 214 -5.50 -4.50 -2.89
C LEU A 214 -5.46 -5.87 -3.58
N PRO A 215 -4.30 -6.56 -3.64
CA PRO A 215 -4.19 -7.80 -4.40
C PRO A 215 -4.60 -9.04 -3.58
N LYS A 216 -5.03 -10.07 -4.32
CA LYS A 216 -5.07 -11.47 -3.86
C LYS A 216 -5.82 -11.70 -2.53
N LEU A 217 -6.95 -11.01 -2.36
CA LEU A 217 -7.87 -11.26 -1.25
C LEU A 217 -8.69 -12.53 -1.53
N GLU A 218 -8.87 -13.37 -0.51
CA GLU A 218 -9.61 -14.64 -0.60
C GLU A 218 -10.89 -14.64 0.26
N GLY A 219 -11.26 -13.49 0.84
CA GLY A 219 -12.51 -13.36 1.58
C GLY A 219 -12.76 -11.99 2.17
N TYR A 220 -14.02 -11.73 2.52
CA TYR A 220 -14.46 -10.44 3.08
C TYR A 220 -13.80 -10.09 4.42
N LEU A 221 -13.34 -11.08 5.19
CA LEU A 221 -12.63 -10.84 6.46
C LEU A 221 -11.25 -10.22 6.26
N GLU A 222 -10.63 -10.44 5.10
CA GLU A 222 -9.38 -9.81 4.71
C GLU A 222 -9.60 -8.40 4.17
N ALA A 223 -10.72 -8.15 3.47
CA ALA A 223 -11.17 -6.79 3.18
C ALA A 223 -11.48 -6.02 4.47
N ARG A 224 -12.07 -6.68 5.47
CA ARG A 224 -12.27 -6.11 6.81
C ARG A 224 -10.94 -5.82 7.52
N LEU A 225 -9.94 -6.69 7.38
CA LEU A 225 -8.60 -6.41 7.90
C LEU A 225 -8.03 -5.12 7.31
N TRP A 226 -8.09 -4.95 5.98
CA TRP A 226 -7.68 -3.72 5.32
C TRP A 226 -8.45 -2.50 5.82
N ASN A 227 -9.78 -2.60 5.94
CA ASN A 227 -10.59 -1.51 6.49
C ASN A 227 -10.12 -1.09 7.89
N ASP A 228 -9.84 -2.05 8.77
CA ASP A 228 -9.40 -1.76 10.14
C ASP A 228 -7.98 -1.16 10.17
N VAL A 229 -7.10 -1.61 9.28
CA VAL A 229 -5.78 -1.01 9.02
C VAL A 229 -5.93 0.45 8.58
N PHE A 230 -6.82 0.73 7.62
CA PHE A 230 -7.07 2.09 7.12
C PHE A 230 -7.62 3.02 8.20
N LEU A 231 -8.60 2.56 8.99
CA LEU A 231 -9.15 3.33 10.11
C LEU A 231 -8.09 3.65 11.15
N ALA A 232 -7.26 2.67 11.53
CA ALA A 232 -6.18 2.89 12.48
C ALA A 232 -5.10 3.84 11.93
N ALA A 233 -4.73 3.69 10.65
CA ALA A 233 -3.76 4.55 10.00
C ALA A 233 -4.23 6.02 9.91
N GLN A 234 -5.48 6.23 9.49
CA GLN A 234 -6.10 7.56 9.42
C GLN A 234 -6.16 8.21 10.80
N SER A 235 -6.57 7.46 11.82
CA SER A 235 -6.58 7.93 13.20
C SER A 235 -5.18 8.28 13.71
N TYR A 236 -4.17 7.45 13.40
CA TYR A 236 -2.79 7.66 13.85
C TYR A 236 -2.18 8.94 13.27
N LEU A 237 -2.43 9.21 11.99
CA LEU A 237 -1.92 10.40 11.30
C LEU A 237 -2.88 11.60 11.33
N GLY A 238 -3.98 11.51 12.08
CA GLY A 238 -4.90 12.64 12.29
C GLY A 238 -5.66 13.08 11.03
N VAL A 239 -5.96 12.15 10.12
CA VAL A 239 -6.76 12.43 8.90
C VAL A 239 -8.17 11.83 8.99
N PRO A 240 -9.18 12.41 8.32
CA PRO A 240 -10.56 11.93 8.43
C PRO A 240 -10.75 10.47 7.98
N SER A 241 -11.72 9.78 8.57
CA SER A 241 -12.13 8.46 8.07
C SER A 241 -12.69 8.54 6.65
N GLY A 242 -12.31 7.60 5.79
CA GLY A 242 -12.67 7.60 4.37
C GLY A 242 -11.78 8.49 3.49
N THR A 243 -10.66 8.99 4.04
CA THR A 243 -9.57 9.62 3.28
C THR A 243 -8.92 8.61 2.35
N ILE A 244 -8.60 7.42 2.86
CA ILE A 244 -8.08 6.32 2.03
C ILE A 244 -9.19 5.78 1.13
N ARG A 245 -8.88 5.53 -0.16
CA ARG A 245 -9.72 4.73 -1.06
C ARG A 245 -8.94 3.53 -1.57
N ALA A 246 -9.63 2.41 -1.67
CA ALA A 246 -9.12 1.15 -2.18
C ALA A 246 -10.21 0.42 -2.96
#